data_AF-A0A1B6J6E3-F1
#
_entry.id   AF-A0A1B6J6E3-F1
#
_cell.length_a   1.000
_cell.length_b   1.000
_cell.length_c   1.000
_cell.angle_alpha   90.00
_cell.angle_beta   90.00
_cell.angle_gamma   90.00
#
_symmetry.space_group_name_H-M   'P 1'
#
loop_
_entity.id
_entity.type
_entity.pdbx_description
1 polymer ?
#
loop_
_entity_poly.entity_id
_entity_poly.type
_entity_poly.pdbx_seq_one_letter_code
_entity_poly.pdbx_strand_id
1 'polypeptide(L)'
;MANQNSEVKKNVEIRNPGPLLNLSDKCMNIFPNLFDGFRVIVHKGLSHHFRVTHSIYLSSITPGNYRFGATYVGNKEIGVHEAVPVLLGDIDSSGNMNASIYHLFGSRFKVRFDGQMENRSFVNSQLTAHYFGNTFTASVVLANADIITKSGGLLLQYLQSVTPNLAIGTELAFLRNLVNKKYPEKTIMDVTETQVAVVGRYTTAHSVWSTVLSVNNILLSCYKKASDQIEFGIELNTNFRSNESVGSLAYKIKLQDRGI
;
A
#
# COMPACT_ATOMS: atom_id res chain seq x y z
N MET A 1 24.37 -16.11 -52.17
CA MET A 1 23.03 -16.57 -51.75
C MET A 1 23.10 -17.00 -50.29
N ALA A 2 22.33 -16.32 -49.44
CA ALA A 2 21.87 -16.68 -48.09
C ALA A 2 22.91 -16.94 -46.98
N ASN A 3 22.82 -16.42 -45.75
CA ASN A 3 22.01 -15.35 -45.14
C ASN A 3 22.67 -15.09 -43.76
N GLN A 4 23.56 -14.12 -43.65
CA GLN A 4 24.11 -13.68 -42.36
C GLN A 4 23.15 -12.66 -41.74
N ASN A 5 21.99 -13.13 -41.27
CA ASN A 5 21.07 -12.35 -40.45
C ASN A 5 20.65 -13.21 -39.24
N SER A 6 21.61 -13.52 -38.38
CA SER A 6 21.30 -13.85 -36.99
C SER A 6 21.01 -12.53 -36.27
N GLU A 7 19.78 -12.03 -36.40
CA GLU A 7 19.26 -10.97 -35.55
C GLU A 7 19.51 -11.37 -34.09
N VAL A 8 20.37 -10.62 -33.43
CA VAL A 8 20.50 -10.62 -31.98
C VAL A 8 19.16 -10.12 -31.44
N LYS A 9 18.20 -11.02 -31.24
CA LYS A 9 17.06 -10.77 -30.35
C LYS A 9 17.65 -10.49 -28.98
N LYS A 10 17.86 -9.21 -28.65
CA LYS A 10 18.05 -8.76 -27.27
C LYS A 10 16.82 -9.28 -26.53
N ASN A 11 16.97 -10.38 -25.79
CA ASN A 11 15.95 -10.86 -24.87
C ASN A 11 15.71 -9.74 -23.87
N VAL A 12 14.66 -8.96 -24.08
CA VAL A 12 14.33 -7.89 -23.16
C VAL A 12 13.75 -8.58 -21.93
N GLU A 13 14.55 -8.66 -20.87
CA GLU A 13 14.15 -9.33 -19.63
C GLU A 13 12.93 -8.61 -19.04
N ILE A 14 11.79 -9.29 -19.12
CA ILE A 14 10.55 -8.86 -18.48
C ILE A 14 10.72 -9.06 -16.98
N ARG A 15 10.81 -7.96 -16.24
CA ARG A 15 10.98 -7.97 -14.78
C ARG A 15 9.61 -7.95 -14.09
N ASN A 16 9.56 -8.53 -12.90
CA ASN A 16 8.35 -8.53 -12.10
C ASN A 16 7.92 -7.07 -11.79
N PRO A 17 6.66 -6.70 -12.06
CA PRO A 17 6.16 -5.37 -11.75
C PRO A 17 6.06 -5.06 -10.25
N GLY A 18 6.07 -6.06 -9.37
CA GLY A 18 5.77 -5.88 -7.95
C GLY A 18 4.26 -5.83 -7.69
N PRO A 19 3.83 -5.59 -6.44
CA PRO A 19 2.44 -5.69 -6.06
C PRO A 19 1.62 -4.51 -6.58
N LEU A 20 0.34 -4.77 -6.88
CA LEU A 20 -0.61 -3.75 -7.34
C LEU A 20 -0.83 -2.66 -6.29
N LEU A 21 -0.81 -3.02 -5.02
CA LEU A 21 -0.95 -2.08 -3.90
C LEU A 21 0.08 -0.94 -3.96
N ASN A 22 1.27 -1.20 -4.51
CA ASN A 22 2.35 -0.21 -4.58
C ASN A 22 2.31 0.64 -5.86
N LEU A 23 1.19 0.63 -6.58
CA LEU A 23 1.04 1.29 -7.87
C LEU A 23 1.15 2.82 -7.75
N SER A 24 0.46 3.40 -6.76
CA SER A 24 0.44 4.85 -6.52
C SER A 24 1.49 5.33 -5.52
N ASP A 25 2.20 4.42 -4.83
CA ASP A 25 3.19 4.76 -3.78
C ASP A 25 4.19 5.82 -4.22
N LYS A 26 4.71 5.71 -5.45
CA LYS A 26 5.68 6.69 -5.97
C LYS A 26 5.10 8.10 -6.11
N CYS A 27 3.82 8.20 -6.49
CA CYS A 27 3.11 9.47 -6.57
C CYS A 27 2.79 9.98 -5.16
N MET A 28 2.21 9.12 -4.31
CA MET A 28 1.78 9.45 -2.95
C MET A 28 2.95 9.91 -2.06
N ASN A 29 4.15 9.37 -2.25
CA ASN A 29 5.35 9.78 -1.50
C ASN A 29 5.85 11.20 -1.80
N ILE A 30 5.34 11.87 -2.85
CA ILE A 30 5.63 13.28 -3.14
C ILE A 30 4.70 14.18 -2.32
N PHE A 31 3.48 13.74 -2.03
CA PHE A 31 2.52 14.53 -1.27
C PHE A 31 3.01 14.73 0.16
N PRO A 32 2.86 15.95 0.72
CA PRO A 32 3.25 16.22 2.09
C PRO A 32 2.29 15.52 3.06
N ASN A 33 2.84 14.90 4.09
CA ASN A 33 2.06 14.45 5.23
C ASN A 33 1.72 15.65 6.10
N LEU A 34 0.52 16.21 5.91
CA LEU A 34 0.01 17.31 6.72
C LEU A 34 -0.25 16.80 8.15
N PHE A 35 0.13 17.59 9.15
CA PHE A 35 -0.19 17.35 10.55
C PHE A 35 -0.65 18.66 11.18
N ASP A 36 -1.48 18.55 12.21
CA ASP A 36 -1.95 19.70 12.99
C ASP A 36 -1.23 19.77 14.34
N GLY A 37 -0.98 21.00 14.80
CA GLY A 37 -0.31 21.31 16.05
C GLY A 37 1.16 20.85 16.11
N PHE A 38 1.57 20.31 17.26
CA PHE A 38 2.94 19.89 17.52
C PHE A 38 3.04 18.37 17.56
N ARG A 39 4.00 17.83 16.80
CA ARG A 39 4.35 16.41 16.79
C ARG A 39 5.81 16.24 17.17
N VAL A 40 6.06 15.64 18.32
CA VAL A 40 7.42 15.29 18.77
C VAL A 40 7.60 13.79 18.65
N ILE A 41 8.60 13.35 17.89
CA ILE A 41 8.92 11.93 17.72
C ILE A 41 10.36 11.71 18.17
N VAL A 42 10.54 10.85 19.15
CA VAL A 42 11.85 10.44 19.65
C VAL A 42 12.06 8.98 19.31
N HIS A 43 13.05 8.70 18.46
CA HIS A 43 13.47 7.34 18.13
C HIS A 43 14.68 6.97 19.00
N LYS A 44 14.56 5.87 19.75
CA LYS A 44 15.64 5.28 20.54
C LYS A 44 15.92 3.87 20.04
N GLY A 45 17.06 3.70 19.36
CA GLY A 45 17.57 2.37 19.04
C GLY A 45 18.13 1.71 20.30
N LEU A 46 17.55 0.59 20.72
CA LEU A 46 18.09 -0.20 21.84
C LEU A 46 19.06 -1.29 21.33
N SER A 47 18.86 -1.76 20.11
CA SER A 47 19.79 -2.62 19.38
C SER A 47 19.66 -2.40 17.86
N HIS A 48 20.47 -3.11 17.06
CA HIS A 48 20.34 -3.11 15.60
C HIS A 48 18.94 -3.57 15.15
N HIS A 49 18.39 -4.55 15.86
CA HIS A 49 17.13 -5.22 15.54
C HIS A 49 15.93 -4.61 16.26
N PHE A 50 16.14 -3.84 17.33
CA PHE A 50 15.06 -3.33 18.16
C PHE A 50 15.14 -1.81 18.34
N ARG A 51 14.10 -1.12 17.89
CA ARG A 51 13.95 0.32 17.98
C ARG A 51 12.64 0.66 18.69
N VAL A 52 12.70 1.65 19.56
CA VAL A 52 11.55 2.17 20.28
C VAL A 52 11.30 3.60 19.81
N THR A 53 10.03 3.96 19.67
CA THR A 53 9.60 5.28 19.23
C THR A 53 8.61 5.84 20.24
N HIS A 54 8.89 7.03 20.76
CA HIS A 54 7.95 7.79 21.57
C HIS A 54 7.41 8.94 20.73
N SER A 55 6.11 8.96 20.49
CA SER A 55 5.45 10.04 19.74
C SER A 55 4.49 10.78 20.65
N ILE A 56 4.66 12.09 20.76
CA ILE A 56 3.73 12.99 21.45
C ILE A 56 3.05 13.83 20.38
N TYR A 57 1.72 13.78 20.36
CA TYR A 57 0.89 14.58 19.48
C TYR A 57 0.11 15.59 20.33
N LEU A 58 0.19 16.86 19.97
CA LEU A 58 -0.54 17.95 20.59
C LEU A 58 -1.26 18.68 19.46
N SER A 59 -2.59 18.66 19.44
CA SER A 59 -3.42 19.38 18.47
C SER A 59 -4.35 20.32 19.22
N SER A 60 -4.83 21.35 18.52
CA SER A 60 -5.87 22.25 19.03
C SER A 60 -7.28 21.64 18.92
N ILE A 61 -7.44 20.58 18.12
CA ILE A 61 -8.71 19.95 17.78
C ILE A 61 -8.88 18.63 18.54
N THR A 62 -7.82 17.83 18.63
CA THR A 62 -7.83 16.54 19.34
C THR A 62 -7.05 16.62 20.64
N PRO A 63 -7.51 15.93 21.71
CA PRO A 63 -6.75 15.86 22.96
C PRO A 63 -5.33 15.34 22.73
N GLY A 64 -4.39 15.90 23.48
CA GLY A 64 -2.99 15.49 23.45
C GLY A 64 -2.85 13.98 23.68
N ASN A 65 -2.00 13.35 22.88
CA ASN A 65 -1.91 11.91 22.78
C ASN A 65 -0.46 11.44 22.86
N TYR A 66 -0.21 10.46 23.72
CA TYR A 66 1.07 9.79 23.80
C TYR A 66 1.00 8.41 23.19
N ARG A 67 1.87 8.16 22.21
CA ARG A 67 1.97 6.90 21.51
C ARG A 67 3.35 6.28 21.67
N PHE A 68 3.38 5.09 22.25
CA PHE A 68 4.56 4.27 22.38
C PHE A 68 4.60 3.24 21.26
N GLY A 69 5.65 3.26 20.45
CA GLY A 69 5.88 2.32 19.36
C GLY A 69 7.12 1.48 19.59
N ALA A 70 7.06 0.21 19.20
CA ALA A 70 8.20 -0.69 19.12
C ALA A 70 8.31 -1.25 17.70
N THR A 71 9.54 -1.36 17.22
CA THR A 71 9.88 -1.93 15.94
C THR A 71 10.95 -3.00 16.15
N TYR A 72 10.64 -4.21 15.75
CA TYR A 72 11.59 -5.31 15.68
C TYR A 72 11.85 -5.68 14.23
N VAL A 73 13.12 -5.80 13.86
CA VAL A 73 13.58 -6.25 12.55
C VAL A 73 14.42 -7.50 12.78
N GLY A 74 14.00 -8.62 12.21
CA GLY A 74 14.68 -9.90 12.36
C GLY A 74 15.98 -10.00 11.55
N ASN A 75 16.75 -11.06 11.82
CA ASN A 75 18.10 -11.24 11.28
C ASN A 75 18.13 -11.88 9.89
N LYS A 76 16.98 -12.31 9.35
CA LYS A 76 16.95 -12.99 8.05
C LYS A 76 16.95 -11.94 6.95
N GLU A 77 18.14 -11.60 6.49
CA GLU A 77 18.34 -10.71 5.34
C GLU A 77 18.12 -11.51 4.05
N ILE A 78 17.12 -11.11 3.26
CA ILE A 78 16.86 -11.70 1.95
C ILE A 78 17.15 -10.60 0.92
N GLY A 79 18.41 -10.58 0.45
CA GLY A 79 18.91 -9.56 -0.48
C GLY A 79 19.51 -8.33 0.21
N VAL A 80 19.84 -7.31 -0.58
CA VAL A 80 20.71 -6.20 -0.16
C VAL A 80 20.04 -5.24 0.85
N HIS A 81 18.70 -5.24 0.98
CA HIS A 81 17.99 -4.24 1.80
C HIS A 81 16.68 -4.69 2.49
N GLU A 82 16.35 -5.99 2.55
CA GLU A 82 15.12 -6.45 3.23
C GLU A 82 15.43 -7.49 4.31
N ALA A 83 15.42 -7.04 5.56
CA ALA A 83 15.51 -7.89 6.74
C ALA A 83 14.10 -8.27 7.22
N VAL A 84 13.86 -9.57 7.42
CA VAL A 84 12.56 -10.13 7.82
C VAL A 84 12.73 -11.09 9.02
N PRO A 85 11.69 -11.33 9.83
CA PRO A 85 10.41 -10.61 9.88
C PRO A 85 10.55 -9.19 10.41
N VAL A 86 9.61 -8.31 10.04
CA VAL A 86 9.47 -6.98 10.65
C VAL A 86 8.20 -6.97 11.48
N LEU A 87 8.31 -6.62 12.75
CA LEU A 87 7.20 -6.42 13.66
C LEU A 87 7.14 -4.96 14.04
N LEU A 88 6.00 -4.34 13.83
CA LEU A 88 5.70 -2.98 14.18
C LEU A 88 4.51 -3.03 15.13
N GLY A 89 4.58 -2.33 16.25
CA GLY A 89 3.44 -2.20 17.13
C GLY A 89 3.48 -0.85 17.82
N ASP A 90 2.35 -0.16 17.86
CA ASP A 90 2.17 1.09 18.57
C ASP A 90 0.93 1.03 19.44
N ILE A 91 1.05 1.57 20.65
CA ILE A 91 -0.03 1.71 21.60
C ILE A 91 -0.14 3.16 22.04
N ASP A 92 -1.37 3.63 22.07
CA ASP A 92 -1.78 4.93 22.56
C ASP A 92 -2.16 4.83 24.05
N SER A 93 -1.93 5.91 24.81
CA SER A 93 -2.50 6.20 26.12
C SER A 93 -3.98 5.84 26.30
N SER A 94 -4.81 5.96 25.26
CA SER A 94 -6.24 5.58 25.30
C SER A 94 -6.50 4.07 25.19
N GLY A 95 -5.46 3.26 25.03
CA GLY A 95 -5.56 1.81 24.84
C GLY A 95 -5.79 1.38 23.39
N ASN A 96 -5.71 2.33 22.43
CA ASN A 96 -5.74 2.01 21.01
C ASN A 96 -4.40 1.43 20.60
N MET A 97 -4.42 0.30 19.92
CA MET A 97 -3.22 -0.42 19.50
C MET A 97 -3.26 -0.68 18.01
N ASN A 98 -2.18 -0.41 17.30
CA ASN A 98 -1.95 -0.94 15.96
C ASN A 98 -0.75 -1.90 16.00
N ALA A 99 -0.84 -2.97 15.22
CA ALA A 99 0.22 -3.94 15.06
C ALA A 99 0.31 -4.34 13.59
N SER A 100 1.52 -4.31 13.03
CA SER A 100 1.81 -4.76 11.68
C SER A 100 2.96 -5.77 11.70
N ILE A 101 2.72 -6.95 11.12
CA ILE A 101 3.66 -8.07 11.07
C ILE A 101 3.94 -8.36 9.61
N TYR A 102 5.22 -8.33 9.23
CA TYR A 102 5.68 -8.64 7.88
C TYR A 102 6.57 -9.87 7.94
N HIS A 103 6.23 -10.89 7.17
CA HIS A 103 7.00 -12.11 7.08
C HIS A 103 7.14 -12.54 5.62
N LEU A 104 8.36 -12.90 5.21
CA LEU A 104 8.65 -13.42 3.88
C LEU A 104 8.98 -14.91 4.01
N PHE A 105 8.05 -15.75 3.56
CA PHE A 105 8.24 -17.19 3.48
C PHE A 105 9.00 -17.52 2.18
N GLY A 106 10.16 -18.16 2.32
CA GLY A 106 11.07 -18.40 1.20
C GLY A 106 11.57 -17.09 0.58
N SER A 107 11.61 -17.03 -0.76
CA SER A 107 12.03 -15.85 -1.53
C SER A 107 10.90 -15.20 -2.35
N ARG A 108 9.71 -15.79 -2.36
CA ARG A 108 8.62 -15.43 -3.30
C ARG A 108 7.27 -15.16 -2.64
N PHE A 109 7.07 -15.54 -1.38
CA PHE A 109 5.76 -15.42 -0.72
C PHE A 109 5.83 -14.48 0.48
N LYS A 110 5.31 -13.26 0.33
CA LYS A 110 5.32 -12.23 1.38
C LYS A 110 3.95 -12.14 2.02
N VAL A 111 3.90 -12.23 3.33
CA VAL A 111 2.68 -12.04 4.13
C VAL A 111 2.85 -10.82 5.00
N ARG A 112 1.80 -10.02 5.06
CA ARG A 112 1.66 -8.86 5.91
C ARG A 112 0.34 -8.97 6.66
N PHE A 113 0.37 -8.84 7.97
CA PHE A 113 -0.82 -8.76 8.81
C PHE A 113 -0.83 -7.42 9.50
N ASP A 114 -1.92 -6.67 9.39
CA ASP A 114 -2.16 -5.41 10.08
C ASP A 114 -3.40 -5.57 10.96
N GLY A 115 -3.30 -5.26 12.24
CA GLY A 115 -4.41 -5.31 13.19
C GLY A 115 -4.49 -4.00 13.95
N GLN A 116 -5.71 -3.47 14.07
CA GLN A 116 -6.04 -2.31 14.89
C GLN A 116 -7.09 -2.71 15.92
N MET A 117 -6.75 -2.46 17.18
CA MET A 117 -7.63 -2.66 18.32
C MET A 117 -7.95 -1.31 18.94
N GLU A 118 -9.23 -1.06 19.18
CA GLU A 118 -9.74 0.14 19.84
C GLU A 118 -10.77 -0.28 20.87
N ASN A 119 -10.69 0.31 22.07
CA ASN A 119 -11.61 0.05 23.18
C ASN A 119 -11.94 -1.43 23.42
N ARG A 120 -10.90 -2.28 23.49
CA ARG A 120 -10.98 -3.75 23.71
C ARG A 120 -11.61 -4.57 22.58
N SER A 121 -11.92 -3.97 21.43
CA SER A 121 -12.42 -4.67 20.25
C SER A 121 -11.48 -4.53 19.07
N PHE A 122 -11.41 -5.57 18.22
CA PHE A 122 -10.74 -5.46 16.93
C PHE A 122 -11.62 -4.64 15.98
N VAL A 123 -11.12 -3.48 15.56
CA VAL A 123 -11.84 -2.59 14.64
C VAL A 123 -11.42 -2.84 13.20
N ASN A 124 -10.12 -3.04 12.97
CA ASN A 124 -9.60 -3.35 11.66
C ASN A 124 -8.65 -4.53 11.73
N SER A 125 -8.81 -5.51 10.83
CA SER A 125 -7.85 -6.59 10.66
C SER A 125 -7.65 -6.83 9.16
N GLN A 126 -6.42 -6.75 8.71
CA GLN A 126 -6.06 -6.93 7.30
C GLN A 126 -4.95 -7.96 7.18
N LEU A 127 -5.21 -9.04 6.46
CA LEU A 127 -4.22 -10.04 6.09
C LEU A 127 -3.96 -9.93 4.59
N THR A 128 -2.74 -9.52 4.25
CA THR A 128 -2.28 -9.39 2.88
C THR A 128 -1.23 -10.45 2.58
N ALA A 129 -1.42 -11.22 1.51
CA ALA A 129 -0.48 -12.19 1.00
C ALA A 129 -0.11 -11.86 -0.45
N HIS A 130 1.18 -11.77 -0.74
CA HIS A 130 1.73 -11.53 -2.07
C HIS A 130 2.54 -12.74 -2.54
N TYR A 131 2.32 -13.14 -3.78
CA TYR A 131 3.10 -14.14 -4.47
C TYR A 131 3.83 -13.50 -5.65
N PHE A 132 5.17 -13.53 -5.59
CA PHE A 132 6.07 -12.96 -6.59
C PHE A 132 6.51 -14.02 -7.60
N GLY A 133 5.89 -14.00 -8.78
CA GLY A 133 6.37 -14.71 -9.95
C GLY A 133 7.58 -14.03 -10.61
N ASN A 134 8.08 -14.59 -11.71
CA ASN A 134 9.15 -13.96 -12.48
C ASN A 134 8.64 -12.75 -13.28
N THR A 135 7.43 -12.87 -13.85
CA THR A 135 6.84 -11.88 -14.77
C THR A 135 5.50 -11.32 -14.27
N PHE A 136 4.96 -11.85 -13.16
CA PHE A 136 3.69 -11.44 -12.58
C PHE A 136 3.76 -11.38 -11.05
N THR A 137 2.82 -10.65 -10.45
CA THR A 137 2.57 -10.66 -9.01
C THR A 137 1.08 -10.86 -8.76
N ALA A 138 0.76 -11.84 -7.93
CA ALA A 138 -0.59 -12.07 -7.42
C ALA A 138 -0.65 -11.62 -5.95
N SER A 139 -1.71 -10.93 -5.58
CA SER A 139 -1.92 -10.48 -4.20
C SER A 139 -3.33 -10.78 -3.76
N VAL A 140 -3.47 -11.19 -2.50
CA VAL A 140 -4.74 -11.47 -1.84
C VAL A 140 -4.77 -10.66 -0.56
N VAL A 141 -5.80 -9.85 -0.39
CA VAL A 141 -6.01 -9.01 0.79
C VAL A 141 -7.36 -9.39 1.39
N LEU A 142 -7.33 -9.91 2.61
CA LEU A 142 -8.50 -10.15 3.43
C LEU A 142 -8.61 -8.99 4.42
N ALA A 143 -9.72 -8.28 4.43
CA ALA A 143 -9.98 -7.16 5.33
C ALA A 143 -11.22 -7.44 6.17
N ASN A 144 -11.15 -7.22 7.48
CA ASN A 144 -12.25 -7.35 8.44
C ASN A 144 -13.00 -8.69 8.31
N ALA A 145 -12.25 -9.78 8.14
CA ALA A 145 -12.81 -11.11 7.99
C ALA A 145 -13.25 -11.64 9.36
N ASP A 146 -14.55 -11.79 9.54
CA ASP A 146 -15.14 -12.49 10.68
C ASP A 146 -15.70 -13.84 10.20
N ILE A 147 -15.10 -14.92 10.72
CA ILE A 147 -15.45 -16.30 10.37
C ILE A 147 -16.84 -16.67 10.89
N ILE A 148 -17.26 -16.09 12.03
CA ILE A 148 -18.51 -16.43 12.71
C ILE A 148 -19.69 -15.85 11.93
N THR A 149 -19.61 -14.55 11.64
CA THR A 149 -20.65 -13.84 10.88
C THR A 149 -20.48 -13.99 9.37
N LYS A 150 -19.35 -14.54 8.91
CA LYS A 150 -18.98 -14.68 7.48
C LYS A 150 -19.04 -13.34 6.73
N SER A 151 -18.72 -12.24 7.41
CA SER A 151 -18.55 -10.93 6.81
C SER A 151 -17.08 -10.61 6.59
N GLY A 152 -16.79 -9.76 5.62
CA GLY A 152 -15.45 -9.29 5.33
C GLY A 152 -15.28 -8.85 3.89
N GLY A 153 -14.16 -8.17 3.64
CA GLY A 153 -13.66 -7.86 2.31
C GLY A 153 -12.61 -8.87 1.88
N LEU A 154 -12.73 -9.37 0.65
CA LEU A 154 -11.68 -10.10 -0.05
C LEU A 154 -11.33 -9.31 -1.31
N LEU A 155 -10.06 -8.96 -1.45
CA LEU A 155 -9.54 -8.25 -2.60
C LEU A 155 -8.45 -9.09 -3.25
N LEU A 156 -8.68 -9.47 -4.50
CA LEU A 156 -7.78 -10.26 -5.32
C LEU A 156 -7.17 -9.35 -6.37
N GLN A 157 -5.86 -9.37 -6.49
CA GLN A 157 -5.13 -8.53 -7.43
C GLN A 157 -4.17 -9.39 -8.22
N TYR A 158 -4.13 -9.18 -9.53
CA TYR A 158 -3.19 -9.85 -10.41
C TYR A 158 -2.58 -8.82 -11.35
N LEU A 159 -1.25 -8.74 -11.39
CA LEU A 159 -0.52 -7.79 -12.24
C LEU A 159 0.57 -8.54 -13.02
N GLN A 160 0.53 -8.44 -14.34
CA GLN A 160 1.49 -9.10 -15.23
C GLN A 160 2.20 -8.07 -16.10
N SER A 161 3.53 -8.19 -16.21
CA SER A 161 4.31 -7.39 -17.14
C SER A 161 4.18 -7.98 -18.54
N VAL A 162 3.59 -7.21 -19.46
CA VAL A 162 3.37 -7.59 -20.86
C VAL A 162 4.56 -7.15 -21.70
N THR A 163 5.08 -5.95 -21.43
CA THR A 163 6.33 -5.45 -21.99
C THR A 163 7.23 -4.98 -20.85
N PRO A 164 8.53 -4.75 -21.09
CA PRO A 164 9.47 -4.31 -20.05
C PRO A 164 9.05 -3.00 -19.36
N ASN A 165 8.25 -2.19 -20.06
CA ASN A 165 7.77 -0.90 -19.59
C ASN A 165 6.27 -0.93 -19.25
N LEU A 166 5.49 -1.92 -19.72
CA LEU A 166 4.04 -1.98 -19.54
C LEU A 166 3.64 -3.20 -18.71
N ALA A 167 2.92 -2.96 -17.62
CA ALA A 167 2.24 -3.99 -16.85
C ALA A 167 0.74 -3.74 -16.86
N ILE A 168 -0.04 -4.80 -17.06
CA ILE A 168 -1.49 -4.78 -17.06
C ILE A 168 -1.97 -5.81 -16.04
N GLY A 169 -3.03 -5.47 -15.33
CA GLY A 169 -3.58 -6.28 -14.27
C GLY A 169 -5.06 -6.08 -14.09
N THR A 170 -5.59 -6.84 -13.15
CA THR A 170 -6.99 -6.77 -12.73
C THR A 170 -7.05 -6.81 -11.21
N GLU A 171 -8.12 -6.21 -10.70
CA GLU A 171 -8.45 -6.18 -9.30
C GLU A 171 -9.93 -6.59 -9.13
N LEU A 172 -10.17 -7.52 -8.22
CA LEU A 172 -11.50 -8.04 -7.90
C LEU A 172 -11.73 -7.84 -6.42
N ALA A 173 -12.66 -6.95 -6.07
CA ALA A 173 -13.07 -6.69 -4.70
C ALA A 173 -14.42 -7.36 -4.43
N PHE A 174 -14.46 -8.26 -3.47
CA PHE A 174 -15.67 -8.86 -2.92
C PHE A 174 -15.86 -8.30 -1.52
N LEU A 175 -16.87 -7.46 -1.33
CA LEU A 175 -17.22 -6.94 -0.03
C LEU A 175 -18.53 -7.56 0.40
N ARG A 176 -18.48 -8.31 1.50
CA ARG A 176 -19.64 -8.90 2.14
C ARG A 176 -19.85 -8.27 3.50
N ASN A 177 -20.81 -7.37 3.58
CA ASN A 177 -21.16 -6.70 4.84
C ASN A 177 -22.51 -7.22 5.33
N LEU A 178 -22.55 -7.69 6.57
CA LEU A 178 -23.81 -7.94 7.26
C LEU A 178 -24.22 -6.65 7.98
N VAL A 179 -25.20 -5.96 7.41
CA VAL A 179 -25.74 -4.73 8.01
C VAL A 179 -26.73 -5.11 9.11
N ASN A 180 -26.28 -5.16 10.36
CA ASN A 180 -27.17 -5.18 11.52
C ASN A 180 -27.64 -3.75 11.82
N LYS A 181 -28.67 -3.27 11.11
CA LYS A 181 -29.35 -2.01 11.43
C LYS A 181 -30.23 -2.21 12.67
N LYS A 182 -29.61 -2.21 13.84
CA LYS A 182 -30.17 -1.67 15.11
C LYS A 182 -31.63 -2.04 15.51
N TYR A 183 -32.27 -3.13 15.06
CA TYR A 183 -33.41 -3.92 15.65
C TYR A 183 -34.11 -4.82 14.59
N PRO A 184 -34.79 -5.93 14.96
CA PRO A 184 -34.40 -7.28 14.52
C PRO A 184 -35.62 -8.13 14.13
N GLU A 185 -36.25 -7.89 12.98
CA GLU A 185 -37.24 -8.84 12.46
C GLU A 185 -37.00 -9.10 10.97
N LYS A 186 -36.24 -10.17 10.73
CA LYS A 186 -36.37 -11.05 9.55
C LYS A 186 -35.88 -10.60 8.16
N THR A 187 -34.89 -9.72 8.05
CA THR A 187 -34.09 -9.74 6.81
C THR A 187 -32.62 -9.40 7.06
N ILE A 188 -31.79 -10.44 7.20
CA ILE A 188 -30.36 -10.31 6.93
C ILE A 188 -30.25 -10.12 5.42
N MET A 189 -30.16 -8.86 4.96
CA MET A 189 -29.80 -8.62 3.56
C MET A 189 -28.29 -8.85 3.45
N ASP A 190 -27.93 -9.97 2.83
CA ASP A 190 -26.58 -10.25 2.38
C ASP A 190 -26.27 -9.33 1.20
N VAL A 191 -25.73 -8.15 1.50
CA VAL A 191 -25.25 -7.24 0.46
C VAL A 191 -23.84 -7.66 0.12
N THR A 192 -23.73 -8.43 -0.96
CA THR A 192 -22.45 -8.75 -1.59
C THR A 192 -22.21 -7.77 -2.71
N GLU A 193 -21.30 -6.82 -2.50
CA GLU A 193 -20.80 -5.96 -3.57
C GLU A 193 -19.59 -6.63 -4.21
N THR A 194 -19.66 -6.86 -5.52
CA THR A 194 -18.51 -7.28 -6.32
C THR A 194 -18.11 -6.12 -7.22
N GLN A 195 -16.84 -5.73 -7.16
CA GLN A 195 -16.28 -4.70 -8.00
C GLN A 195 -15.10 -5.27 -8.77
N VAL A 196 -15.04 -4.92 -10.05
CA VAL A 196 -13.94 -5.30 -10.95
C VAL A 196 -13.27 -4.04 -11.45
N ALA A 197 -11.95 -4.02 -11.36
CA ALA A 197 -11.12 -2.96 -11.91
C ALA A 197 -10.08 -3.54 -12.87
N VAL A 198 -9.78 -2.77 -13.92
CA VAL A 198 -8.65 -3.00 -14.81
C VAL A 198 -7.56 -2.02 -14.42
N VAL A 199 -6.33 -2.51 -14.36
CA VAL A 199 -5.19 -1.73 -13.90
C VAL A 199 -4.09 -1.73 -14.95
N GLY A 200 -3.51 -0.55 -15.19
CA GLY A 200 -2.40 -0.36 -16.10
C GLY A 200 -1.28 0.40 -15.43
N ARG A 201 -0.04 -0.03 -15.67
CA ARG A 201 1.16 0.67 -15.25
C ARG A 201 2.14 0.79 -16.40
N TYR A 202 2.56 2.01 -16.70
CA TYR A 202 3.56 2.30 -17.70
C TYR A 202 4.77 2.97 -17.06
N THR A 203 5.91 2.29 -17.10
CA THR A 203 7.18 2.71 -16.48
C THR A 203 8.18 3.05 -17.57
N THR A 204 8.66 4.29 -17.54
CA THR A 204 9.74 4.80 -18.38
C THR A 204 10.93 5.16 -17.48
N ALA A 205 12.10 5.47 -18.05
CA ALA A 205 13.30 5.86 -17.30
C ALA A 205 13.07 7.03 -16.31
N HIS A 206 12.19 7.98 -16.64
CA HIS A 206 11.96 9.20 -15.85
C HIS A 206 10.53 9.39 -15.37
N SER A 207 9.59 8.53 -15.77
CA SER A 207 8.17 8.69 -15.46
C SER A 207 7.50 7.36 -15.18
N VAL A 208 6.53 7.36 -14.26
CA VAL A 208 5.67 6.21 -13.98
C VAL A 208 4.23 6.70 -14.07
N TRP A 209 3.46 6.06 -14.94
CA TRP A 209 2.03 6.30 -15.08
C TRP A 209 1.29 5.08 -14.56
N SER A 210 0.23 5.33 -13.80
CA SER A 210 -0.65 4.32 -13.27
C SER A 210 -2.11 4.70 -13.49
N THR A 211 -2.92 3.71 -13.82
CA THR A 211 -4.36 3.87 -13.98
C THR A 211 -5.10 2.69 -13.37
N VAL A 212 -6.14 2.95 -12.61
CA VAL A 212 -7.10 1.96 -12.11
C VAL A 212 -8.48 2.40 -12.62
N LEU A 213 -9.08 1.57 -13.46
CA LEU A 213 -10.37 1.82 -14.08
C LEU A 213 -11.37 0.78 -13.54
N SER A 214 -12.31 1.24 -12.72
CA SER A 214 -13.45 0.47 -12.23
C SER A 214 -14.74 1.07 -12.78
N VAL A 215 -15.84 0.32 -12.70
CA VAL A 215 -17.17 0.81 -13.08
C VAL A 215 -17.54 2.09 -12.31
N ASN A 216 -17.16 2.17 -11.03
CA ASN A 216 -17.55 3.27 -10.14
C ASN A 216 -16.43 4.29 -9.90
N ASN A 217 -15.18 3.99 -10.24
CA ASN A 217 -14.05 4.82 -9.88
C ASN A 217 -12.96 4.81 -10.95
N ILE A 218 -12.37 5.97 -11.23
CA ILE A 218 -11.19 6.14 -12.07
C ILE A 218 -10.12 6.80 -11.23
N LEU A 219 -8.99 6.12 -11.07
CA LEU A 219 -7.80 6.68 -10.44
C LEU A 219 -6.66 6.74 -11.47
N LEU A 220 -6.16 7.94 -11.73
CA LEU A 220 -4.97 8.17 -12.55
C LEU A 220 -3.88 8.76 -11.66
N SER A 221 -2.68 8.20 -11.71
CA SER A 221 -1.53 8.78 -11.02
C SER A 221 -0.33 8.86 -11.98
N CYS A 222 0.37 9.98 -11.95
CA CYS A 222 1.55 10.24 -12.75
C CYS A 222 2.67 10.74 -11.86
N TYR A 223 3.76 9.99 -11.83
CA TYR A 223 5.03 10.38 -11.24
C TYR A 223 6.00 10.76 -12.36
N LYS A 224 6.65 11.92 -12.25
CA LYS A 224 7.70 12.34 -13.19
C LYS A 224 8.88 12.94 -12.43
N LYS A 225 10.06 12.35 -12.63
CA LYS A 225 11.33 12.91 -12.20
C LYS A 225 11.85 13.85 -13.30
N ALA A 226 11.78 15.16 -13.07
CA ALA A 226 12.23 16.15 -14.04
C ALA A 226 13.74 16.43 -13.94
N SER A 227 14.29 16.37 -12.73
CA SER A 227 15.71 16.55 -12.44
C SER A 227 16.09 15.72 -11.21
N ASP A 228 17.38 15.62 -10.88
CA ASP A 228 17.84 14.98 -9.64
C ASP A 228 17.35 15.69 -8.38
N GLN A 229 17.00 16.97 -8.51
CA GLN A 229 16.49 17.79 -7.43
C GLN A 229 14.96 17.89 -7.41
N ILE A 230 14.25 17.62 -8.52
CA ILE A 230 12.82 17.93 -8.65
C ILE A 230 12.02 16.72 -9.12
N GLU A 231 11.01 16.36 -8.33
CA GLU A 231 10.06 15.28 -8.57
C GLU A 231 8.62 15.85 -8.56
N PHE A 232 7.79 15.42 -9.50
CA PHE A 232 6.38 15.82 -9.64
C PHE A 232 5.45 14.62 -9.49
N GLY A 233 4.35 14.82 -8.78
CA GLY A 233 3.27 13.86 -8.58
C GLY A 233 1.93 14.50 -8.95
N ILE A 234 1.18 13.84 -9.82
CA ILE A 234 -0.18 14.25 -10.19
C ILE A 234 -1.09 13.06 -9.92
N GLU A 235 -2.19 13.30 -9.23
CA GLU A 235 -3.23 12.31 -8.97
C GLU A 235 -4.60 12.87 -9.37
N LEU A 236 -5.39 12.06 -10.07
CA LEU A 236 -6.77 12.37 -10.41
C LEU A 236 -7.63 11.19 -9.96
N ASN A 237 -8.54 11.46 -9.04
CA ASN A 237 -9.50 10.49 -8.54
C ASN A 237 -10.92 10.94 -8.92
N THR A 238 -11.63 10.14 -9.70
CA THR A 238 -12.98 10.43 -10.17
C THR A 238 -13.91 9.31 -9.76
N ASN A 239 -14.78 9.60 -8.80
CA ASN A 239 -15.77 8.68 -8.28
C ASN A 239 -17.13 8.97 -8.91
N PHE A 240 -17.62 8.04 -9.73
CA PHE A 240 -18.91 8.17 -10.40
C PHE A 240 -20.09 7.92 -9.46
N ARG A 241 -19.88 7.22 -8.34
CA ARG A 241 -20.93 6.96 -7.35
C ARG A 241 -21.28 8.23 -6.57
N SER A 242 -20.28 9.03 -6.19
CA SER A 242 -20.47 10.33 -5.54
C SER A 242 -20.57 11.50 -6.52
N ASN A 243 -20.27 11.28 -7.80
CA ASN A 243 -20.15 12.31 -8.83
C ASN A 243 -19.14 13.41 -8.47
N GLU A 244 -18.02 12.99 -7.88
CA GLU A 244 -16.93 13.87 -7.46
C GLU A 244 -15.66 13.54 -8.24
N SER A 245 -14.95 14.58 -8.65
CA SER A 245 -13.64 14.45 -9.27
C SER A 245 -12.66 15.39 -8.58
N VAL A 246 -11.56 14.81 -8.09
CA VAL A 246 -10.53 15.52 -7.34
C VAL A 246 -9.19 15.31 -8.05
N GLY A 247 -8.63 16.42 -8.53
CA GLY A 247 -7.28 16.48 -9.09
C GLY A 247 -6.31 17.12 -8.09
N SER A 248 -5.20 16.46 -7.81
CA SER A 248 -4.17 16.90 -6.89
C SER A 248 -2.81 16.93 -7.58
N LEU A 249 -2.05 18.00 -7.36
CA LEU A 249 -0.70 18.19 -7.90
C LEU A 249 0.26 18.51 -6.75
N ALA A 250 1.36 17.77 -6.70
CA ALA A 250 2.43 17.96 -5.72
C ALA A 250 3.79 17.98 -6.42
N TYR A 251 4.73 18.70 -5.82
CA TYR A 251 6.13 18.72 -6.24
C TYR A 251 7.03 18.63 -5.02
N LYS A 252 8.19 17.98 -5.19
CA LYS A 252 9.20 17.81 -4.14
C LYS A 252 10.54 18.31 -4.65
N ILE A 253 11.12 19.25 -3.91
CA ILE A 253 12.44 19.81 -4.19
C ILE A 253 13.41 19.28 -3.13
N LYS A 254 14.47 18.60 -3.59
CA LYS A 254 15.59 18.18 -2.77
C LYS A 254 16.70 19.22 -2.89
N LEU A 255 16.84 20.05 -1.87
CA LEU A 255 17.98 20.95 -1.75
C LEU A 255 19.15 20.16 -1.18
N GLN A 256 20.31 20.27 -1.80
CA GLN A 256 21.54 19.73 -1.24
C GLN A 256 22.08 20.75 -0.24
N ASP A 257 22.11 20.39 1.05
CA ASP A 257 22.73 21.24 2.06
C ASP A 257 24.19 21.44 1.69
N ARG A 258 24.53 22.66 1.26
CA ARG A 258 25.91 23.14 1.30
C ARG A 258 26.19 23.40 2.77
N GLY A 259 26.82 22.42 3.42
CA GLY A 259 27.26 22.53 4.80
C GLY A 259 27.96 23.88 5.03
N ILE A 260 27.42 24.64 5.98
CA ILE A 260 28.07 25.79 6.59
C ILE A 260 28.71 25.29 7.88
#